data_AF-K0IDI1-F1
#
_entry.id   AF-K0IDI1-F1
#
_cell.length_a   1.000
_cell.length_b   1.000
_cell.length_c   1.000
_cell.angle_alpha   90.00
_cell.angle_beta   90.00
_cell.angle_gamma   90.00
#
_symmetry.space_group_name_H-M   'P 1'
#
loop_
_entity.id
_entity.type
_entity.pdbx_description
1 polymer ?
#
loop_
_entity_poly.entity_id
_entity_poly.type
_entity_poly.pdbx_seq_one_letter_code
_entity_poly.pdbx_strand_id
1 'polypeptide(L)'
;MTKMLNVNIDTSGIDANEAKEWVNELANVYADMQISDVNVSGNKISFKAGFSGMDDTEPDDVKMKIEEYLTMNETFHAKSINVR
;
A
#
# COMPACT_ATOMS: atom_id res chain seq x y z
N MET A 1 -3.50 0.52 -19.88
CA MET A 1 -3.62 1.55 -18.82
C MET A 1 -3.53 0.79 -17.52
N THR A 2 -2.66 1.18 -16.58
CA THR A 2 -2.50 0.44 -15.31
C THR A 2 -3.83 0.40 -14.56
N LYS A 3 -4.27 -0.79 -14.13
CA LYS A 3 -5.43 -0.93 -13.26
C LYS A 3 -5.02 -0.54 -11.83
N MET A 4 -5.60 0.54 -11.32
CA MET A 4 -5.32 1.06 -9.97
C MET A 4 -6.42 0.63 -9.01
N LEU A 5 -6.05 -0.16 -8.00
CA LEU A 5 -6.92 -0.66 -6.94
C LEU A 5 -6.81 0.19 -5.69
N ASN A 6 -7.90 0.37 -4.96
CA ASN A 6 -7.92 1.10 -3.71
C ASN A 6 -7.44 0.20 -2.57
N VAL A 7 -6.45 0.68 -1.85
CA VAL A 7 -5.91 0.04 -0.66
C VAL A 7 -6.37 0.82 0.57
N ASN A 8 -6.83 0.10 1.59
CA ASN A 8 -7.10 0.64 2.91
C ASN A 8 -6.44 -0.25 3.96
N ILE A 9 -5.67 0.37 4.85
CA ILE A 9 -4.99 -0.30 5.95
C ILE A 9 -5.41 0.37 7.26
N ASP A 10 -5.98 -0.41 8.18
CA ASP A 10 -6.18 0.03 9.55
C ASP A 10 -4.95 -0.36 10.38
N THR A 11 -4.39 0.60 11.10
CA THR A 11 -3.13 0.44 11.84
C THR A 11 -3.29 0.75 13.33
N SER A 12 -2.17 0.72 14.07
CA SER A 12 -2.09 1.35 15.38
C SER A 12 -0.71 1.93 15.61
N GLY A 13 -0.66 3.16 16.12
CA GLY A 13 0.56 3.75 16.66
C GLY A 13 1.53 4.31 15.62
N ILE A 14 1.07 4.58 14.40
CA ILE A 14 1.91 5.13 13.32
C ILE A 14 1.82 6.66 13.26
N ASP A 15 2.94 7.33 13.03
CA ASP A 15 2.96 8.75 12.69
C ASP A 15 2.51 8.99 11.24
N ALA A 16 1.87 10.12 10.96
CA ALA A 16 1.33 10.42 9.64
C ALA A 16 2.41 10.61 8.56
N ASN A 17 3.61 11.09 8.92
CA ASN A 17 4.71 11.25 7.98
C ASN A 17 5.40 9.91 7.73
N GLU A 18 5.68 9.14 8.78
CA GLU A 18 6.24 7.79 8.66
C GLU A 18 5.35 6.88 7.80
N ALA A 19 4.03 6.98 7.98
CA ALA A 19 3.04 6.28 7.15
C ALA A 19 3.15 6.63 5.66
N LYS A 20 3.32 7.91 5.34
CA LYS A 20 3.43 8.38 3.95
C LYS A 20 4.74 7.94 3.34
N GLU A 21 5.84 8.05 4.08
CA GLU A 21 7.15 7.58 3.66
C GLU A 21 7.11 6.08 3.36
N TRP A 22 6.57 5.28 4.28
CA TRP A 22 6.40 3.84 4.08
C TRP A 22 5.60 3.50 2.82
N VAL A 23 4.50 4.20 2.56
CA VAL A 23 3.69 3.98 1.34
C VAL A 23 4.45 4.38 0.06
N ASN A 24 5.25 5.45 0.10
CA ASN A 24 6.02 5.87 -1.06
C ASN A 24 7.19 4.92 -1.35
N GLU A 25 7.79 4.34 -0.32
CA GLU A 25 8.88 3.37 -0.47
C GLU A 25 8.43 2.05 -1.11
N LEU A 26 7.14 1.68 -1.05
CA LEU A 26 6.60 0.52 -1.79
C LEU A 26 6.93 0.60 -3.30
N ALA A 27 6.83 1.78 -3.91
CA ALA A 27 7.13 1.98 -5.34
C ALA A 27 8.64 1.96 -5.64
N ASN A 28 9.49 2.18 -4.63
CA ASN A 28 10.95 2.05 -4.78
C ASN A 28 11.40 0.58 -4.66
N VAL A 29 10.73 -0.20 -3.82
CA VAL A 29 11.02 -1.63 -3.61
C VAL A 29 10.49 -2.47 -4.77
N TYR A 30 9.28 -2.18 -5.24
CA TYR A 30 8.66 -2.88 -6.37
C TYR A 30 8.62 -1.96 -7.59
N ALA A 31 9.60 -2.13 -8.49
CA ALA A 31 9.81 -1.25 -9.65
C ALA A 31 8.63 -1.18 -10.63
N ASP A 32 7.79 -2.20 -10.65
CA ASP A 32 6.55 -2.26 -11.43
C ASP A 32 5.34 -1.70 -10.67
N MET A 33 5.41 -1.50 -9.37
CA MET A 33 4.29 -0.97 -8.58
C MET A 33 4.16 0.55 -8.76
N GLN A 34 2.93 1.00 -9.02
CA GLN A 34 2.55 2.41 -9.08
C GLN A 34 1.67 2.75 -7.89
N ILE A 35 1.99 3.85 -7.20
CA ILE A 35 1.25 4.36 -6.05
C ILE A 35 0.70 5.75 -6.35
N SER A 36 -0.53 6.04 -5.90
CA SER A 36 -1.12 7.38 -6.00
C SER A 36 -2.16 7.63 -4.90
N ASP A 37 -2.63 8.88 -4.79
CA ASP A 37 -3.70 9.30 -3.85
C ASP A 37 -3.44 8.90 -2.38
N VAL A 38 -2.19 9.00 -1.93
CA VAL A 38 -1.80 8.65 -0.55
C VAL A 38 -2.43 9.61 0.45
N ASN A 39 -3.19 9.05 1.38
CA ASN A 39 -3.83 9.76 2.47
C ASN A 39 -3.66 8.99 3.78
N VAL A 40 -3.37 9.72 4.85
CA VAL A 40 -3.20 9.18 6.19
C VAL A 40 -4.03 10.02 7.15
N SER A 41 -4.92 9.35 7.88
CA SER A 41 -5.87 10.00 8.80
C SER A 41 -6.01 9.15 10.06
N GLY A 42 -5.34 9.59 11.13
CA GLY A 42 -5.29 8.83 12.39
C GLY A 42 -4.65 7.44 12.15
N ASN A 43 -5.34 6.39 12.58
CA ASN A 43 -4.89 5.01 12.43
C ASN A 43 -5.29 4.37 11.09
N LYS A 44 -5.45 5.17 10.03
CA LYS A 44 -5.87 4.68 8.73
C LYS A 44 -4.99 5.23 7.62
N ILE A 45 -4.51 4.31 6.78
CA ILE A 45 -3.76 4.60 5.57
C ILE A 45 -4.63 4.21 4.38
N SER A 46 -4.75 5.09 3.39
CA SER A 46 -5.45 4.80 2.14
C SER A 46 -4.65 5.32 0.96
N PHE A 47 -4.54 4.52 -0.09
CA PHE A 47 -3.86 4.89 -1.34
C PHE A 47 -4.39 4.03 -2.48
N LYS A 48 -3.96 4.34 -3.71
CA LYS A 48 -4.19 3.48 -4.88
C LYS A 48 -2.90 2.80 -5.27
N ALA A 49 -2.99 1.52 -5.64
CA ALA A 49 -1.87 0.70 -6.07
C ALA A 49 -2.22 -0.13 -7.31
N GLY A 50 -1.24 -0.36 -8.17
CA GLY A 50 -1.35 -1.24 -9.34
C GLY A 50 0.01 -1.55 -9.93
N PHE A 51 0.08 -2.40 -10.95
CA PHE A 51 1.34 -2.76 -11.61
C PHE A 51 1.42 -2.20 -13.03
N SER A 52 2.49 -1.48 -13.33
CA SER A 52 2.74 -0.82 -14.61
C SER A 52 2.66 -1.80 -15.77
N GLY A 53 1.75 -1.54 -16.70
CA GLY A 53 1.55 -2.40 -17.87
C GLY A 53 0.70 -3.65 -17.62
N MET A 54 0.17 -3.84 -16.41
CA MET A 54 -0.79 -4.90 -16.07
C MET A 54 -2.19 -4.30 -15.91
N ASP A 55 -3.12 -4.74 -16.75
CA ASP A 55 -4.53 -4.35 -16.71
C ASP A 55 -5.43 -5.44 -16.08
N ASP A 56 -4.88 -6.63 -15.89
CA ASP A 56 -5.49 -7.79 -15.22
C ASP A 56 -5.12 -7.91 -13.74
N THR A 57 -4.46 -6.89 -13.14
CA THR A 57 -4.13 -6.88 -11.71
C THR A 57 -5.35 -7.13 -10.84
N GLU A 58 -5.29 -8.15 -9.99
CA GLU A 58 -6.35 -8.50 -9.05
C GLU A 58 -6.01 -8.01 -7.62
N PRO A 59 -7.03 -7.85 -6.75
CA PRO A 59 -6.81 -7.38 -5.38
C PRO A 59 -5.80 -8.19 -4.57
N ASP A 60 -5.76 -9.50 -4.78
CA ASP A 60 -4.84 -10.40 -4.06
C ASP A 60 -3.38 -10.19 -4.47
N ASP A 61 -3.10 -9.80 -5.72
CA ASP A 61 -1.73 -9.52 -6.19
C ASP A 61 -1.13 -8.33 -5.43
N VAL A 62 -1.91 -7.25 -5.33
CA VAL A 62 -1.53 -6.03 -4.61
C VAL A 62 -1.44 -6.30 -3.11
N LYS A 63 -2.42 -7.03 -2.55
CA LYS A 63 -2.44 -7.38 -1.13
C LYS A 63 -1.21 -8.18 -0.73
N MET A 64 -0.85 -9.19 -1.53
CA MET A 64 0.33 -10.03 -1.29
C MET A 64 1.61 -9.18 -1.21
N LYS A 65 1.79 -8.20 -2.10
CA LYS A 65 2.96 -7.32 -2.08
C LYS A 65 3.01 -6.37 -0.89
N ILE A 66 1.86 -5.88 -0.46
CA ILE A 66 1.78 -5.05 0.76
C ILE A 66 2.12 -5.86 2.00
N GLU A 67 1.60 -7.09 2.12
CA GLU A 67 1.88 -7.99 3.25
C GLU A 67 3.35 -8.44 3.29
N GLU A 68 3.93 -8.75 2.12
CA GLU A 68 5.35 -9.04 1.97
C GLU A 68 6.21 -7.87 2.47
N TYR A 69 5.94 -6.66 1.97
CA TYR A 69 6.68 -5.46 2.37
C TYR A 69 6.53 -5.12 3.84
N LEU A 70 5.33 -5.25 4.40
CA LEU A 70 5.05 -5.03 5.82
C LEU A 70 5.86 -5.97 6.71
N THR A 71 6.01 -7.23 6.30
CA THR A 71 6.82 -8.22 7.03
C THR A 71 8.32 -7.89 6.98
N MET A 72 8.79 -7.31 5.88
CA MET A 72 10.19 -6.91 5.71
C MET A 72 10.53 -5.58 6.41
N ASN A 73 9.55 -4.68 6.52
CA ASN A 73 9.73 -3.32 7.03
C ASN A 73 8.59 -2.99 8.00
N GLU A 74 8.71 -3.55 9.20
CA GLU A 74 7.69 -3.42 10.26
C GLU A 74 7.76 -2.03 10.91
N THR A 75 7.21 -1.03 10.20
CA THR A 75 7.09 0.36 10.70
C THR A 75 5.88 0.54 11.60
N PHE A 76 4.87 -0.31 11.47
CA PHE A 76 3.63 -0.26 12.24
C PHE A 76 2.93 -1.60 12.29
N HIS A 77 1.99 -1.75 13.22
CA HIS A 77 1.15 -2.92 13.29
C HIS A 77 -0.12 -2.73 12.45
N ALA A 78 -0.27 -3.51 11.37
CA ALA A 78 -1.49 -3.55 10.57
C ALA A 78 -2.53 -4.48 11.22
N LYS A 79 -3.73 -3.94 11.46
CA LYS A 79 -4.88 -4.70 11.97
C LYS A 79 -5.70 -5.32 10.84
N SER A 80 -5.80 -4.61 9.72
CA SER A 80 -6.55 -5.04 8.55
C SER A 80 -5.92 -4.45 7.28
N ILE A 81 -5.95 -5.22 6.19
CA ILE A 81 -5.57 -4.76 4.84
C ILE A 81 -6.70 -5.16 3.89
N ASN A 82 -7.29 -4.16 3.23
CA ASN A 82 -8.37 -4.32 2.26
C ASN A 82 -7.96 -3.71 0.92
N VAL A 83 -8.10 -4.49 -0.16
CA VAL A 83 -7.81 -4.06 -1.53
C VAL A 83 -9.05 -4.29 -2.39
N ARG A 84 -9.45 -3.30 -3.19
CA ARG A 84 -10.65 -3.35 -4.06
C ARG A 84 -10.64 -2.36 -5.22
#